data_AF-A0A7K6B0K7-F1
#
_entry.id   AF-A0A7K6B0K7-F1
#
_cell.length_a   1.000
_cell.length_b   1.000
_cell.length_c   1.000
_cell.angle_alpha   90.00
_cell.angle_beta   90.00
_cell.angle_gamma   90.00
#
_symmetry.space_group_name_H-M   'P 1'
#
loop_
_entity.id
_entity.type
_entity.pdbx_description
1 polymer ?
#
loop_
_entity_poly.entity_id
_entity_poly.type
_entity_poly.pdbx_seq_one_letter_code
_entity_poly.pdbx_strand_id
1 'polypeptide(L)'
;KIQKKMQKLTSTTKGICDLETYHRGVGNHTAPFFHTWRTPYFYKVSLKLSDMYNKELQLKQTIVQEIAHSADQDLMMVYLSSWLYQPYIENSSKLLLESMLLETGHRQC
;
A
#
# COMPACT_ATOMS: atom_id res chain seq x y z
N LYS A 1 -4.15 11.98 -1.70
CA LYS A 1 -3.82 11.58 -3.10
C LYS A 1 -3.17 10.18 -3.17
N ILE A 2 -2.18 9.86 -2.33
CA ILE A 2 -1.49 8.55 -2.32
C ILE A 2 -2.40 7.37 -1.95
N GLN A 3 -3.18 7.47 -0.87
CA GLN A 3 -4.07 6.39 -0.42
C GLN A 3 -5.04 5.94 -1.54
N LYS A 4 -5.67 6.88 -2.25
CA LYS A 4 -6.54 6.56 -3.41
C LYS A 4 -5.79 5.86 -4.54
N LYS A 5 -4.53 6.22 -4.81
CA LYS A 5 -3.69 5.56 -5.83
C LYS A 5 -3.38 4.11 -5.42
N MET A 6 -3.03 3.89 -4.16
CA MET A 6 -2.73 2.55 -3.63
C MET A 6 -3.96 1.64 -3.60
N GLN A 7 -5.13 2.19 -3.25
CA GLN A 7 -6.38 1.44 -3.33
C GLN A 7 -6.70 1.04 -4.77
N LYS A 8 -6.60 1.97 -5.72
CA LYS A 8 -6.84 1.68 -7.14
C LYS A 8 -5.90 0.58 -7.63
N LEU A 9 -4.60 0.68 -7.33
CA LEU A 9 -3.61 -0.33 -7.68
C LEU A 9 -3.99 -1.70 -7.13
N THR A 10 -4.35 -1.77 -5.85
CA THR A 10 -4.73 -3.02 -5.17
C THR A 10 -5.97 -3.64 -5.81
N SER A 11 -7.02 -2.86 -6.10
CA SER A 11 -8.23 -3.33 -6.78
C SER A 11 -7.93 -3.87 -8.17
N THR A 12 -7.07 -3.18 -8.94
CA THR A 12 -6.66 -3.64 -10.26
C THR A 12 -5.87 -4.95 -10.16
N THR A 13 -4.90 -5.06 -9.25
CA THR A 13 -4.12 -6.30 -9.10
C THR A 13 -4.98 -7.47 -8.63
N LYS A 14 -5.98 -7.23 -7.77
CA LYS A 14 -6.95 -8.25 -7.38
C LYS A 14 -7.67 -8.82 -8.61
N GLY A 15 -8.17 -7.95 -9.48
CA GLY A 15 -8.82 -8.37 -10.72
C GLY A 15 -7.89 -9.19 -11.63
N ILE A 16 -6.60 -8.87 -11.69
CA ILE A 16 -5.60 -9.66 -12.44
C ILE A 16 -5.43 -11.05 -11.80
N CYS A 17 -5.35 -11.15 -10.46
CA CYS A 17 -5.27 -12.44 -9.77
C CYS A 17 -6.52 -13.30 -10.00
N ASP A 18 -7.70 -12.70 -9.94
CA ASP A 18 -8.97 -13.38 -10.16
C ASP A 18 -9.06 -13.91 -11.60
N LEU A 19 -8.62 -13.10 -12.58
CA LEU A 19 -8.54 -13.49 -13.99
C LEU A 19 -7.53 -14.63 -14.23
N GLU A 20 -6.34 -14.57 -13.63
CA GLU A 20 -5.34 -15.64 -13.72
C GLU A 20 -5.88 -16.95 -13.13
N THR A 21 -6.59 -16.87 -12.01
CA THR A 21 -7.23 -18.03 -11.37
C THR A 21 -8.29 -18.65 -12.27
N TYR A 22 -9.10 -17.82 -12.95
CA TYR A 22 -10.11 -18.27 -13.91
C TYR A 22 -9.48 -18.95 -15.14
N HIS A 23 -8.42 -18.38 -15.72
CA HIS A 23 -7.75 -18.94 -16.91
C HIS A 23 -6.98 -20.24 -16.65
N ARG A 24 -6.58 -20.51 -15.40
CA ARG A 24 -5.87 -21.74 -15.02
C ARG A 24 -6.67 -23.02 -15.33
N GLY A 25 -7.99 -22.94 -15.55
CA GLY A 25 -8.84 -24.06 -15.96
C GLY A 25 -8.97 -24.31 -17.47
N VAL A 26 -8.53 -23.40 -18.35
CA VAL A 26 -8.91 -23.40 -19.78
C VAL A 26 -7.75 -23.76 -20.74
N GLY A 27 -6.55 -24.02 -20.22
CA GLY A 27 -5.41 -24.47 -21.02
C GLY A 27 -4.44 -23.35 -21.39
N ASN A 28 -3.15 -23.72 -21.36
CA ASN A 28 -1.93 -22.93 -21.47
C ASN A 28 -1.99 -21.56 -22.16
N HIS A 29 -1.76 -20.49 -21.40
CA HIS A 29 -0.96 -19.35 -21.85
C HIS A 29 -0.12 -18.74 -20.71
N THR A 30 1.16 -18.54 -21.03
CA THR A 30 2.21 -17.90 -20.23
C THR A 30 2.24 -16.39 -20.48
N ALA A 31 2.28 -15.60 -19.41
CA ALA A 31 3.26 -14.52 -19.27
C ALA A 31 3.30 -14.11 -17.79
N PRO A 32 4.48 -14.13 -17.14
CA PRO A 32 4.60 -13.47 -15.86
C PRO A 32 4.48 -11.97 -16.15
N PHE A 33 3.40 -11.32 -15.67
CA PHE A 33 3.21 -9.86 -15.78
C PHE A 33 4.33 -9.07 -15.08
N PHE A 34 5.14 -9.77 -14.29
CA PHE A 34 6.24 -9.26 -13.52
C PHE A 34 7.51 -10.04 -13.86
N HIS A 35 8.67 -9.42 -13.70
CA HIS A 35 9.94 -10.02 -14.08
C HIS A 35 10.26 -11.30 -13.28
N THR A 36 10.04 -11.27 -11.97
CA THR A 36 10.34 -12.38 -11.06
C THR A 36 9.17 -12.75 -10.14
N TRP A 37 8.21 -11.84 -9.93
CA TRP A 37 7.11 -12.06 -8.99
C TRP A 37 5.93 -12.82 -9.62
N ARG A 38 5.28 -13.66 -8.82
CA ARG A 38 3.94 -14.19 -9.15
C ARG A 38 2.87 -13.12 -8.87
N THR A 39 1.83 -13.06 -9.68
CA THR A 39 0.72 -12.10 -9.51
C THR A 39 0.12 -12.08 -8.09
N PRO A 40 -0.13 -13.23 -7.43
CA PRO A 40 -0.66 -13.22 -6.06
C PRO A 40 0.28 -12.57 -5.05
N TYR A 41 1.59 -12.64 -5.28
CA TYR A 41 2.57 -11.98 -4.42
C TYR A 41 2.55 -10.46 -4.63
N PHE A 42 2.50 -10.00 -5.88
CA PHE A 42 2.33 -8.58 -6.18
C PHE A 42 1.05 -8.02 -5.56
N TYR A 43 -0.07 -8.76 -5.62
CA TYR A 43 -1.32 -8.37 -4.94
C TYR A 43 -1.16 -8.25 -3.43
N LYS A 44 -0.52 -9.23 -2.79
CA LYS A 44 -0.27 -9.18 -1.34
C LYS A 44 0.55 -7.96 -0.94
N VAL A 45 1.59 -7.62 -1.71
CA VAL A 45 2.40 -6.42 -1.47
C VAL A 45 1.60 -5.14 -1.68
N SER A 46 0.82 -5.05 -2.76
CA SER A 46 -0.10 -3.93 -3.02
C SER A 46 -1.08 -3.73 -1.85
N LEU A 47 -1.69 -4.81 -1.37
CA LEU A 47 -2.63 -4.80 -0.26
C LEU A 47 -1.97 -4.33 1.04
N LYS A 48 -0.79 -4.87 1.37
CA LYS A 48 -0.01 -4.45 2.56
C LYS A 48 0.25 -2.96 2.54
N LEU A 49 0.77 -2.43 1.43
CA LEU A 49 1.04 -1.00 1.29
C LEU A 49 -0.26 -0.17 1.41
N SER A 50 -1.34 -0.62 0.76
CA SER A 50 -2.64 0.05 0.85
C SER A 50 -3.17 0.14 2.28
N ASP A 51 -3.05 -0.94 3.06
CA ASP A 51 -3.50 -0.98 4.45
C ASP A 51 -2.70 -0.03 5.35
N MET A 52 -1.37 0.02 5.16
CA MET A 52 -0.50 0.95 5.89
C MET A 52 -0.90 2.41 5.62
N TYR A 53 -1.07 2.78 4.34
CA TYR A 53 -1.50 4.13 3.98
C TYR A 53 -2.93 4.45 4.41
N ASN A 54 -3.80 3.45 4.55
CA ASN A 54 -5.15 3.64 5.07
C ASN A 54 -5.11 3.95 6.57
N LYS A 55 -4.39 3.14 7.36
CA LYS A 55 -4.20 3.39 8.81
C LYS A 55 -3.56 4.75 9.09
N GLU A 56 -2.55 5.10 8.31
CA GLU A 56 -1.88 6.41 8.41
C GLU A 56 -2.84 7.57 8.08
N LEU A 57 -3.71 7.41 7.07
CA LEU A 57 -4.72 8.42 6.76
C LEU A 57 -5.76 8.56 7.87
N GLN A 58 -6.23 7.44 8.42
CA GLN A 58 -7.18 7.44 9.53
C GLN A 58 -6.61 8.15 10.76
N LEU A 59 -5.36 7.84 11.12
CA LEU A 59 -4.65 8.53 12.20
C LEU A 59 -4.61 10.04 11.99
N LYS A 60 -4.25 10.49 10.78
CA LYS A 60 -4.21 11.92 10.46
C LYS A 60 -5.57 12.59 10.52
N GLN A 61 -6.63 11.89 10.11
CA GLN A 61 -8.01 12.38 10.25
C GLN A 61 -8.40 12.52 11.72
N THR A 62 -8.09 11.53 12.55
CA THR A 62 -8.33 11.58 14.00
C THR A 62 -7.55 12.72 14.64
N ILE A 63 -6.26 12.88 14.35
CA ILE A 63 -5.46 13.98 14.90
C ILE A 63 -6.10 15.33 14.56
N VAL A 64 -6.48 15.56 13.30
CA VAL A 64 -7.09 16.85 12.89
C VAL A 64 -8.45 17.09 13.58
N GLN A 65 -9.23 16.05 13.85
CA GLN A 65 -10.51 16.15 14.56
C GLN A 65 -10.30 16.46 16.05
N GLU A 66 -9.32 15.85 16.70
CA GLU A 66 -9.12 15.94 18.14
C GLU A 66 -8.22 17.11 18.57
N ILE A 67 -7.32 17.59 17.70
CA ILE A 67 -6.30 18.60 18.06
C ILE A 67 -6.91 19.93 18.52
N ALA A 68 -8.08 20.31 17.99
CA ALA A 68 -8.77 21.53 18.39
C ALA A 68 -9.53 21.40 19.73
N HIS A 69 -9.78 20.16 20.18
CA HIS A 69 -10.54 19.84 21.38
C HIS A 69 -9.65 19.45 22.57
N SER A 70 -8.35 19.23 22.35
CA SER A 70 -7.37 18.87 23.38
C SER A 70 -6.67 20.11 23.95
N ALA A 71 -6.74 20.27 25.28
CA ALA A 71 -5.90 21.20 26.04
C ALA A 71 -4.71 20.51 26.74
N ASP A 72 -4.59 19.19 26.57
CA ASP A 72 -3.52 18.39 27.17
C ASP A 72 -2.23 18.48 26.33
N GLN A 73 -1.18 19.02 26.95
CA GLN A 73 0.13 19.21 26.34
C GLN A 73 0.81 17.89 26.00
N ASP A 74 0.66 16.85 26.81
CA ASP A 74 1.30 15.56 26.57
C ASP A 74 0.66 14.88 25.36
N LEU A 75 -0.67 14.95 25.25
CA LEU A 75 -1.41 14.46 24.09
C LEU A 75 -1.06 15.23 22.81
N MET A 76 -0.86 16.56 22.91
CA MET A 76 -0.41 17.39 21.79
C MET A 76 0.95 16.95 21.25
N MET A 77 1.89 16.61 22.15
CA MET A 77 3.21 16.08 21.77
C MET A 77 3.12 14.71 21.08
N VAL A 78 2.19 13.85 21.52
CA VAL A 78 1.91 12.57 20.84
C VAL A 78 1.34 12.79 19.44
N TYR A 79 0.41 13.73 19.27
CA TYR A 79 -0.15 14.06 17.95
C TYR A 79 0.91 14.64 17.01
N LEU A 80 1.74 15.57 17.48
CA LEU A 80 2.84 16.16 16.70
C LEU A 80 3.84 15.09 16.25
N SER A 81 4.29 14.24 17.17
CA SER A 81 5.24 13.17 16.85
C SER A 81 4.63 12.16 15.88
N SER A 82 3.38 11.74 16.12
CA SER A 82 2.65 10.82 15.23
C SER A 82 2.46 11.40 13.83
N TRP A 83 2.17 12.70 13.72
CA TRP A 83 2.04 13.39 12.44
C TRP A 83 3.36 13.44 11.65
N LEU A 84 4.48 13.72 12.35
CA LEU A 84 5.80 13.84 11.75
C LEU A 84 6.36 12.49 11.30
N TYR A 85 6.32 11.48 12.19
CA TYR A 85 7.02 10.21 11.99
C TYR A 85 6.21 9.13 11.26
N GLN A 86 4.89 9.32 11.06
CA GLN A 86 4.03 8.41 10.29
C GLN A 86 4.11 6.95 10.79
N PRO A 87 3.72 6.68 12.04
CA PRO A 87 4.02 5.42 12.73
C PRO A 87 3.45 4.17 12.06
N TYR A 88 2.42 4.30 11.21
CA TYR A 88 1.84 3.17 10.48
C TYR A 88 2.55 2.86 9.16
N ILE A 89 3.53 3.67 8.75
CA ILE A 89 4.35 3.45 7.56
C ILE A 89 5.67 2.79 7.95
N GLU A 90 5.72 1.46 7.89
CA GLU A 90 6.95 0.68 8.05
C GLU A 90 8.05 1.13 7.06
N ASN A 91 9.31 1.10 7.50
CA ASN A 91 10.50 1.33 6.66
C ASN A 91 10.57 0.39 5.45
N SER A 92 9.98 -0.81 5.57
CA SER A 92 9.89 -1.79 4.48
C SER A 92 9.05 -1.29 3.29
N SER A 93 8.16 -0.31 3.50
CA SER A 93 7.25 0.20 2.47
C SER A 93 7.98 0.78 1.26
N LYS A 94 9.06 1.53 1.49
CA LYS A 94 9.88 2.08 0.41
C LYS A 94 10.55 0.96 -0.38
N LEU A 95 11.13 -0.03 0.30
CA LEU A 95 11.74 -1.18 -0.35
C LEU A 95 10.70 -1.97 -1.18
N LEU A 96 9.51 -2.20 -0.64
CA LEU A 96 8.43 -2.90 -1.34
C LEU A 96 7.95 -2.14 -2.58
N LEU A 97 7.77 -0.83 -2.48
CA LEU A 97 7.47 0.02 -3.63
C LEU A 97 8.61 -0.04 -4.67
N GLU A 98 9.84 -0.03 -4.16
CA GLU A 98 11.12 -0.35 -4.83
C GLU A 98 10.98 -1.51 -5.80
N SER A 99 10.73 -2.66 -5.18
CA SER A 99 10.60 -3.93 -5.87
C SER A 99 9.41 -3.91 -6.82
N MET A 100 8.26 -3.37 -6.45
CA MET A 100 7.10 -3.32 -7.36
C MET A 100 7.38 -2.53 -8.65
N LEU A 101 8.15 -1.44 -8.58
CA LEU A 101 8.53 -0.65 -9.75
C LEU A 101 9.52 -1.40 -10.64
N LEU A 102 10.51 -2.09 -10.05
CA LEU A 102 11.44 -2.95 -10.78
C LEU A 102 10.69 -4.10 -11.47
N GLU A 103 9.82 -4.77 -10.73
CA GLU A 103 9.05 -5.92 -11.22
C GLU A 103 8.13 -5.59 -12.38
N THR A 104 7.65 -4.35 -12.46
CA THR A 104 6.79 -3.87 -13.55
C THR A 104 7.56 -3.14 -14.66
N GLY A 105 8.88 -3.03 -14.56
CA GLY A 105 9.72 -2.32 -15.53
C GLY A 105 9.61 -0.79 -15.48
N HIS A 106 8.91 -0.22 -14.49
CA HIS A 106 8.81 1.23 -14.29
C HIS A 106 10.09 1.84 -13.69
N ARG A 107 10.96 0.98 -13.13
CA ARG A 107 12.31 1.34 -12.72
C ARG A 107 13.29 0.38 -13.37
N GLN A 108 14.40 0.91 -13.87
CA GLN A 108 15.53 0.12 -14.39
C GLN A 108 16.43 -0.31 -13.23
N CYS A 109 17.01 -1.50 -13.34
CA CYS A 109 18.07 -1.98 -12.45
C CYS A 109 19.37 -1.18 -12.63
#